data_AF-A0A1C4A8K4-F1
#
_entry.id   AF-A0A1C4A8K4-F1
#
_cell.length_a   1.000
_cell.length_b   1.000
_cell.length_c   1.000
_cell.angle_alpha   90.00
_cell.angle_beta   90.00
_cell.angle_gamma   90.00
#
_symmetry.space_group_name_H-M   'P 1'
#
loop_
_entity.id
_entity.type
_entity.pdbx_description
1 polymer ?
#
loop_
_entity_poly.entity_id
_entity_poly.type
_entity_poly.pdbx_seq_one_letter_code
_entity_poly.pdbx_strand_id
1 'polypeptide(L)'
;MINGLNLSSLSSAARVTPSSTVNTSARTASSNTTSAGATASAKVMFGSQTAEIAAVYSLSPKKISASPSLQNNATIQELMQSAKGSNSVSAFGSLGSVLLSNLKENRADFTQALSGVAMNGSGGNESAITLDIVTQSGSTVHLIMTQQDDGMAVEVKTEGDSLNDDEADAVAKLGESLQKTLSGLGRNPPEVDVKGLTQFDSSVLKSVDLKTDMRTGDTSLQSLNFHADMKERWIAYEDKDFSLKMSSDLSQSGLSGDYAQQQSALNAYDSKFDKARIAGHGDRAQMEALKSVFRALNTTTANDESLKVGVADIRVGDNGKSQLSGLNDFSLSLTQTEKSINPLHEEEKDRFSYQASQTTEEAVASDGSKTLKQTARSHTSAAWHQALDPSFPLSLNGMKSSQNYYYHLLENDDESSTTLNYTARGQLASVGHHEQVNNRETVKKYVMGELVDQTVNPEQYTRNNVVSLLRTLSQ
;
A
#
# COMPACT_ATOMS: atom_id res chain seq x y z
N MET A 1 20.26 12.45 -0.14
CA MET A 1 19.96 13.90 -0.09
C MET A 1 19.02 14.31 -1.22
N ILE A 2 17.82 14.79 -0.90
CA ILE A 2 17.07 15.74 -1.73
C ILE A 2 16.82 16.92 -0.80
N ASN A 3 17.31 18.09 -1.19
CA ASN A 3 16.88 19.34 -0.58
C ASN A 3 15.35 19.39 -0.69
N GLY A 4 14.66 19.67 0.42
CA GLY A 4 13.37 20.33 0.32
C GLY A 4 13.49 21.44 -0.73
N LEU A 5 12.58 21.40 -1.70
CA LEU A 5 12.32 22.37 -2.76
C LEU A 5 13.22 23.63 -2.70
N ASN A 6 14.02 23.83 -3.75
CA ASN A 6 14.95 24.96 -3.88
C ASN A 6 14.23 26.32 -3.75
N LEU A 7 14.42 26.99 -2.61
CA LEU A 7 13.80 28.28 -2.23
C LEU A 7 14.53 29.52 -2.76
N SER A 8 15.53 29.38 -3.65
CA SER A 8 16.37 30.51 -4.09
C SER A 8 15.72 31.52 -5.07
N SER A 9 14.44 31.35 -5.44
CA SER A 9 13.79 32.18 -6.47
C SER A 9 12.82 33.27 -5.98
N LEU A 10 12.65 33.49 -4.67
CA LEU A 10 11.64 34.44 -4.15
C LEU A 10 12.26 35.68 -3.50
N SER A 11 12.91 36.52 -4.30
CA SER A 11 13.29 37.87 -3.87
C SER A 11 13.05 38.90 -4.97
N SER A 12 11.80 39.07 -5.37
CA SER A 12 11.37 40.29 -6.09
C SER A 12 9.87 40.50 -5.97
N ALA A 13 9.52 41.76 -5.70
CA ALA A 13 8.18 42.36 -5.72
C ALA A 13 7.38 42.35 -4.39
N ALA A 14 7.66 43.35 -3.56
CA ALA A 14 6.62 44.05 -2.79
C ALA A 14 7.11 45.45 -2.40
N ARG A 15 6.71 46.46 -3.20
CA ARG A 15 6.51 47.84 -2.77
C ARG A 15 5.02 48.11 -2.96
N VAL A 16 4.32 48.53 -1.90
CA VAL A 16 3.30 49.60 -1.86
C VAL A 16 3.05 49.91 -0.36
N THR A 17 2.84 51.20 -0.10
CA THR A 17 2.84 51.97 1.15
C THR A 17 1.58 51.83 2.03
N PRO A 18 1.64 52.23 3.33
CA PRO A 18 0.62 51.98 4.34
C PRO A 18 -0.37 53.14 4.51
N SER A 19 -1.51 52.89 5.16
CA SER A 19 -2.32 53.96 5.77
C SER A 19 -3.04 53.50 7.05
N SER A 20 -2.83 54.33 8.09
CA SER A 20 -3.66 54.63 9.28
C SER A 20 -3.94 53.56 10.35
N THR A 21 -3.12 53.63 11.41
CA THR A 21 -3.43 53.80 12.85
C THR A 21 -4.88 53.61 13.35
N VAL A 22 -5.07 52.80 14.42
CA VAL A 22 -5.69 53.21 15.71
C VAL A 22 -5.15 52.35 16.89
N ASN A 23 -4.90 53.05 17.98
CA ASN A 23 -4.44 52.73 19.34
C ASN A 23 -4.89 51.44 20.06
N THR A 24 -3.87 50.82 20.67
CA THR A 24 -3.72 50.34 22.06
C THR A 24 -4.94 50.08 22.94
N SER A 25 -4.99 48.85 23.50
CA SER A 25 -4.91 48.65 24.96
C SER A 25 -4.49 47.22 25.29
N ALA A 26 -3.42 47.11 26.07
CA ALA A 26 -2.89 45.88 26.62
C ALA A 26 -3.82 45.32 27.70
N ARG A 27 -4.05 44.00 27.68
CA ARG A 27 -4.43 43.22 28.86
C ARG A 27 -3.67 41.91 28.86
N THR A 28 -2.74 41.82 29.81
CA THR A 28 -2.14 40.59 30.32
C THR A 28 -3.21 39.69 30.93
N ALA A 29 -3.27 38.43 30.52
CA ALA A 29 -3.84 37.36 31.33
C ALA A 29 -3.17 36.02 30.99
N SER A 30 -2.89 35.30 32.08
CA SER A 30 -2.01 34.15 32.20
C SER A 30 -2.39 32.92 31.38
N SER A 31 -1.33 32.17 31.09
CA SER A 31 -1.26 30.73 30.85
C SER A 31 -2.44 29.91 31.37
N ASN A 32 -3.07 29.15 30.48
CA ASN A 32 -3.55 27.81 30.79
C ASN A 32 -3.38 26.93 29.55
N THR A 33 -2.41 26.02 29.65
CA THR A 33 -2.17 24.91 28.73
C THR A 33 -3.27 23.87 28.90
N THR A 34 -4.13 23.74 27.91
CA THR A 34 -4.94 22.53 27.70
C THR A 34 -4.78 22.10 26.25
N SER A 35 -3.98 21.04 26.08
CA SER A 35 -3.79 20.29 24.85
C SER A 35 -5.12 19.68 24.39
N ALA A 36 -5.69 20.21 23.32
CA ALA A 36 -6.78 19.56 22.59
C ALA A 36 -6.18 18.40 21.76
N GLY A 37 -6.77 17.21 21.93
CA GLY A 37 -6.28 15.97 21.35
C GLY A 37 -6.33 15.98 19.82
N ALA A 38 -5.19 15.71 19.20
CA ALA A 38 -5.10 15.33 17.80
C ALA A 38 -5.72 13.93 17.63
N THR A 39 -6.83 13.83 16.91
CA THR A 39 -7.33 12.55 16.39
C THR A 39 -6.38 12.09 15.29
N ALA A 40 -5.50 11.15 15.61
CA ALA A 40 -4.64 10.49 14.63
C ALA A 40 -5.50 9.56 13.74
N SER A 41 -5.48 9.77 12.41
CA SER A 41 -6.37 9.10 11.45
C SER A 41 -5.87 7.73 10.95
N ALA A 42 -4.67 7.28 11.35
CA ALA A 42 -4.13 6.02 10.86
C ALA A 42 -4.62 4.80 11.68
N LYS A 43 -5.69 4.16 11.21
CA LYS A 43 -6.12 2.84 11.70
C LYS A 43 -5.17 1.78 11.16
N VAL A 44 -4.53 1.03 12.06
CA VAL A 44 -3.56 -0.01 11.71
C VAL A 44 -4.24 -1.37 11.81
N MET A 45 -4.48 -2.03 10.68
CA MET A 45 -4.97 -3.41 10.63
C MET A 45 -3.85 -4.33 10.14
N PHE A 46 -3.54 -5.38 10.91
CA PHE A 46 -2.55 -6.40 10.55
C PHE A 46 -3.19 -7.79 10.64
N GLY A 47 -3.04 -8.59 9.56
CA GLY A 47 -3.81 -9.82 9.34
C GLY A 47 -3.23 -11.14 9.85
N SER A 48 -4.10 -12.15 9.78
CA SER A 48 -3.91 -13.58 9.50
C SER A 48 -5.28 -14.14 9.04
N GLN A 49 -5.34 -15.31 8.37
CA GLN A 49 -6.54 -15.92 7.74
C GLN A 49 -7.89 -15.48 8.31
N THR A 50 -8.73 -14.86 7.47
CA THR A 50 -10.11 -14.54 7.85
C THR A 50 -10.95 -15.81 7.85
N ALA A 51 -11.89 -15.93 8.80
CA ALA A 51 -12.83 -17.04 8.90
C ALA A 51 -13.55 -17.37 7.56
N GLU A 52 -13.71 -16.37 6.70
CA GLU A 52 -14.28 -16.50 5.35
C GLU A 52 -13.47 -17.41 4.43
N ILE A 53 -12.14 -17.28 4.35
CA ILE A 53 -11.31 -18.15 3.50
C ILE A 53 -11.36 -19.59 4.00
N ALA A 54 -11.32 -19.79 5.33
CA ALA A 54 -11.49 -21.11 5.93
C ALA A 54 -12.87 -21.73 5.60
N ALA A 55 -13.94 -20.92 5.59
CA ALA A 55 -15.26 -21.38 5.18
C ALA A 55 -15.31 -21.76 3.68
N VAL A 56 -14.60 -21.02 2.83
CA VAL A 56 -14.53 -21.29 1.39
C VAL A 56 -13.83 -22.61 1.09
N TYR A 57 -12.75 -22.96 1.80
CA TYR A 57 -12.13 -24.29 1.68
C TYR A 57 -13.06 -25.44 2.10
N SER A 58 -14.13 -25.19 2.85
CA SER A 58 -15.12 -26.24 3.15
C SER A 58 -16.04 -26.59 1.97
N LEU A 59 -16.07 -25.76 0.92
CA LEU A 59 -16.83 -25.91 -0.32
C LEU A 59 -16.18 -26.94 -1.23
N SER A 60 -16.54 -28.21 -1.04
CA SER A 60 -16.04 -29.29 -1.87
C SER A 60 -16.90 -29.47 -3.14
N PRO A 61 -16.29 -29.59 -4.34
CA PRO A 61 -16.96 -29.89 -5.61
C PRO A 61 -17.96 -31.06 -5.51
N LYS A 62 -17.62 -32.11 -4.75
CA LYS A 62 -18.53 -33.25 -4.50
C LYS A 62 -19.79 -32.84 -3.73
N LYS A 63 -19.66 -31.97 -2.73
CA LYS A 63 -20.82 -31.44 -1.97
C LYS A 63 -21.69 -30.54 -2.85
N ILE A 64 -21.08 -29.67 -3.65
CA ILE A 64 -21.81 -28.78 -4.57
C ILE A 64 -22.51 -29.59 -5.66
N SER A 65 -21.88 -30.66 -6.17
CA SER A 65 -22.46 -31.59 -7.16
C SER A 65 -23.75 -32.27 -6.69
N ALA A 66 -24.00 -32.34 -5.37
CA ALA A 66 -25.22 -32.92 -4.80
C ALA A 66 -26.40 -31.92 -4.73
N SER A 67 -26.18 -30.63 -5.02
CA SER A 67 -27.22 -29.59 -4.98
C SER A 67 -28.06 -29.56 -6.26
N PRO A 68 -29.40 -29.46 -6.17
CA PRO A 68 -30.31 -29.49 -7.33
C PRO A 68 -30.30 -28.22 -8.21
N SER A 69 -29.54 -27.17 -7.84
CA SER A 69 -29.48 -25.87 -8.54
C SER A 69 -28.28 -25.70 -9.49
N LEU A 70 -27.59 -26.78 -9.84
CA LEU A 70 -26.41 -26.74 -10.73
C LEU A 70 -26.77 -26.23 -12.13
N GLN A 71 -26.07 -25.19 -12.54
CA GLN A 71 -26.12 -24.68 -13.91
C GLN A 71 -24.92 -25.26 -14.69
N ASN A 72 -25.18 -25.65 -15.95
CA ASN A 72 -24.14 -26.16 -16.84
C ASN A 72 -23.91 -25.14 -17.97
N ASN A 73 -22.82 -24.38 -17.88
CA ASN A 73 -22.36 -23.49 -18.93
C ASN A 73 -21.08 -24.07 -19.55
N ALA A 74 -21.14 -24.37 -20.86
CA ALA A 74 -20.05 -25.04 -21.59
C ALA A 74 -18.74 -24.24 -21.57
N THR A 75 -18.80 -22.91 -21.73
CA THR A 75 -17.64 -22.02 -21.69
C THR A 75 -16.98 -22.03 -20.30
N ILE A 76 -17.80 -21.95 -19.25
CA ILE A 76 -17.31 -22.02 -17.86
C ILE A 76 -16.71 -23.40 -17.59
N GLN A 77 -17.31 -24.47 -18.12
CA GLN A 77 -16.79 -25.83 -17.98
C GLN A 77 -15.42 -26.00 -18.67
N GLU A 78 -15.22 -25.40 -19.84
CA GLU A 78 -13.94 -25.41 -20.55
C GLU A 78 -12.87 -24.63 -19.78
N LEU A 79 -13.21 -23.45 -19.26
CA LEU A 79 -12.31 -22.67 -18.41
C LEU A 79 -11.92 -23.40 -17.13
N MET A 80 -12.87 -24.03 -16.44
CA MET A 80 -12.59 -24.88 -15.26
C MET A 80 -11.68 -26.06 -15.61
N GLN A 81 -11.88 -26.70 -16.77
CA GLN A 81 -10.98 -27.78 -17.23
C GLN A 81 -9.58 -27.28 -17.53
N SER A 82 -9.44 -26.07 -18.09
CA SER A 82 -8.13 -25.45 -18.35
C SER A 82 -7.40 -25.08 -17.05
N ALA A 83 -8.14 -24.60 -16.05
CA ALA A 83 -7.58 -24.18 -14.77
C ALA A 83 -7.10 -25.36 -13.91
N LYS A 84 -7.73 -26.53 -14.06
CA LYS A 84 -7.47 -27.76 -13.32
C LYS A 84 -6.00 -28.22 -13.29
N GLY A 85 -5.21 -27.89 -14.32
CA GLY A 85 -3.79 -28.27 -14.40
C GLY A 85 -2.83 -27.29 -13.73
N SER A 86 -3.33 -26.18 -13.20
CA SER A 86 -2.52 -25.11 -12.62
C SER A 86 -2.43 -25.23 -11.11
N ASN A 87 -1.24 -24.97 -10.57
CA ASN A 87 -0.96 -24.88 -9.14
C ASN A 87 -0.91 -23.41 -8.67
N SER A 88 -1.70 -22.53 -9.30
CA SER A 88 -1.69 -21.08 -9.05
C SER A 88 -3.07 -20.47 -9.20
N VAL A 89 -3.34 -19.43 -8.39
CA VAL A 89 -4.55 -18.61 -8.45
C VAL A 89 -4.75 -17.92 -9.81
N SER A 90 -3.70 -17.78 -10.64
CA SER A 90 -3.80 -17.22 -12.00
C SER A 90 -4.75 -17.99 -12.91
N ALA A 91 -4.92 -19.29 -12.66
CA ALA A 91 -5.82 -20.17 -13.39
C ALA A 91 -7.27 -19.71 -13.37
N PHE A 92 -7.65 -18.98 -12.32
CA PHE A 92 -8.99 -18.47 -12.10
C PHE A 92 -9.23 -17.09 -12.71
N GLY A 93 -8.19 -16.43 -13.27
CA GLY A 93 -8.30 -15.08 -13.81
C GLY A 93 -9.39 -14.96 -14.87
N SER A 94 -9.27 -15.74 -15.94
CA SER A 94 -10.26 -15.72 -17.03
C SER A 94 -11.63 -16.25 -16.60
N LEU A 95 -11.66 -17.21 -15.68
CA LEU A 95 -12.89 -17.76 -15.13
C LEU A 95 -13.69 -16.71 -14.35
N GLY A 96 -13.04 -16.00 -13.42
CA GLY A 96 -13.66 -14.90 -12.67
C GLY A 96 -14.11 -13.76 -13.59
N SER A 97 -13.31 -13.40 -14.59
CA SER A 97 -13.71 -12.36 -15.57
C SER A 97 -14.98 -12.74 -16.34
N VAL A 98 -15.08 -13.98 -16.81
CA VAL A 98 -16.27 -14.47 -17.54
C VAL A 98 -17.50 -14.53 -16.63
N LEU A 99 -17.33 -14.99 -15.39
CA LEU A 99 -18.40 -15.05 -14.40
C LEU A 99 -18.99 -13.66 -14.10
N LEU A 100 -18.13 -12.67 -13.86
CA LEU A 100 -18.57 -11.29 -13.62
C LEU A 100 -19.16 -10.62 -14.87
N SER A 101 -18.58 -10.88 -16.04
CA SER A 101 -19.09 -10.33 -17.31
C SER A 101 -20.49 -10.86 -17.65
N ASN A 102 -20.78 -12.11 -17.30
CA ASN A 102 -22.08 -12.74 -17.53
C ASN A 102 -23.23 -12.03 -16.80
N LEU A 103 -22.95 -11.33 -15.68
CA LEU A 103 -23.97 -10.58 -14.92
C LEU A 103 -24.62 -9.43 -15.71
N LYS A 104 -23.98 -8.97 -16.79
CA LYS A 104 -24.60 -8.00 -17.72
C LYS A 104 -25.85 -8.56 -18.39
N GLU A 105 -25.80 -9.83 -18.79
CA GLU A 105 -26.85 -10.49 -19.57
C GLU A 105 -27.76 -11.34 -18.66
N ASN A 106 -27.19 -11.95 -17.62
CA ASN A 106 -27.89 -12.84 -16.70
C ASN A 106 -27.49 -12.55 -15.25
N ARG A 107 -28.41 -11.89 -14.52
CA ARG A 107 -28.24 -11.47 -13.11
C ARG A 107 -28.63 -12.54 -12.08
N ALA A 108 -28.97 -13.74 -12.53
CA ALA A 108 -29.30 -14.83 -11.64
C ALA A 108 -28.04 -15.41 -10.98
N ASP A 109 -28.21 -15.98 -9.79
CA ASP A 109 -27.17 -16.75 -9.13
C ASP A 109 -26.68 -17.89 -10.04
N PHE A 110 -25.38 -18.17 -9.97
CA PHE A 110 -24.71 -19.17 -10.77
C PHE A 110 -23.89 -20.10 -9.86
N THR A 111 -24.01 -21.41 -10.05
CA THR A 111 -23.18 -22.39 -9.34
C THR A 111 -22.83 -23.52 -10.28
N GLN A 112 -21.53 -23.83 -10.39
CA GLN A 112 -21.03 -24.95 -11.18
C GLN A 112 -19.86 -25.64 -10.48
N ALA A 113 -19.83 -26.97 -10.54
CA ALA A 113 -18.75 -27.78 -10.01
C ALA A 113 -18.21 -28.76 -11.07
N LEU A 114 -16.91 -28.99 -11.04
CA LEU A 114 -16.21 -29.98 -11.86
C LEU A 114 -15.56 -31.01 -10.93
N SER A 115 -16.14 -32.21 -10.88
CA SER A 115 -15.68 -33.33 -10.05
C SER A 115 -14.93 -34.39 -10.88
N GLY A 116 -14.00 -35.12 -10.26
CA GLY A 116 -13.73 -36.51 -10.67
C GLY A 116 -12.79 -36.77 -11.86
N VAL A 117 -11.75 -35.97 -12.08
CA VAL A 117 -10.62 -36.40 -12.91
C VAL A 117 -9.39 -36.39 -12.02
N ALA A 118 -8.75 -37.55 -11.81
CA ALA A 118 -7.53 -37.67 -11.02
C ALA A 118 -6.58 -36.51 -11.37
N MET A 119 -6.28 -35.66 -10.39
CA MET A 119 -5.11 -34.79 -10.46
C MET A 119 -3.93 -35.76 -10.48
N ASN A 120 -3.35 -36.03 -11.66
CA ASN A 120 -2.21 -36.93 -11.79
C ASN A 120 -1.02 -36.31 -11.07
N GLY A 121 -0.90 -36.56 -9.76
CA GLY A 121 0.17 -36.03 -8.92
C GLY A 121 -0.27 -35.93 -7.46
N SER A 122 0.34 -36.76 -6.62
CA SER A 122 0.28 -36.66 -5.16
C SER A 122 0.75 -35.26 -4.69
N GLY A 123 -0.18 -34.42 -4.22
CA GLY A 123 0.12 -33.14 -3.53
C GLY A 123 -0.05 -31.87 -4.37
N GLY A 124 -1.22 -31.66 -4.98
CA GLY A 124 -1.54 -30.40 -5.67
C GLY A 124 -1.76 -29.25 -4.69
N ASN A 125 -1.56 -28.01 -5.16
CA ASN A 125 -1.92 -26.84 -4.36
C ASN A 125 -3.45 -26.66 -4.37
N GLU A 126 -4.01 -26.43 -3.19
CA GLU A 126 -5.40 -25.99 -3.04
C GLU A 126 -5.46 -24.47 -3.20
N SER A 127 -6.55 -23.96 -3.75
CA SER A 127 -6.73 -22.51 -3.96
C SER A 127 -8.15 -22.09 -3.64
N ALA A 128 -8.28 -20.93 -3.01
CA ALA A 128 -9.55 -20.29 -2.70
C ALA A 128 -9.48 -18.82 -3.07
N ILE A 129 -10.51 -18.32 -3.75
CA ILE A 129 -10.67 -16.93 -4.12
C ILE A 129 -12.08 -16.50 -3.73
N THR A 130 -12.17 -15.35 -3.05
CA THR A 130 -13.42 -14.66 -2.73
C THR A 130 -13.31 -13.23 -3.22
N LEU A 131 -14.31 -12.77 -3.94
CA LEU A 131 -14.48 -11.37 -4.32
C LEU A 131 -15.88 -10.93 -3.93
N ASP A 132 -15.96 -9.94 -3.05
CA ASP A 132 -17.22 -9.32 -2.66
C ASP A 132 -17.27 -7.90 -3.23
N ILE A 133 -18.38 -7.56 -3.88
CA ILE A 133 -18.62 -6.24 -4.46
C ILE A 133 -19.93 -5.71 -3.89
N VAL A 134 -19.85 -4.62 -3.12
CA VAL A 134 -21.02 -3.95 -2.57
C VAL A 134 -21.38 -2.77 -3.47
N THR A 135 -22.62 -2.71 -3.94
CA THR A 135 -23.15 -1.61 -4.74
C THR A 135 -23.64 -0.44 -3.87
N GLN A 136 -23.83 0.74 -4.46
CA GLN A 136 -24.41 1.88 -3.75
C GLN A 136 -25.90 1.71 -3.44
N SER A 137 -26.63 0.88 -4.20
CA SER A 137 -28.03 0.55 -3.88
C SER A 137 -28.18 -0.40 -2.69
N GLY A 138 -27.11 -1.13 -2.34
CA GLY A 138 -27.07 -2.04 -1.20
C GLY A 138 -27.01 -3.53 -1.57
N SER A 139 -27.07 -3.88 -2.85
CA SER A 139 -26.84 -5.25 -3.33
C SER A 139 -25.37 -5.65 -3.19
N THR A 140 -25.12 -6.92 -2.86
CA THR A 140 -23.77 -7.49 -2.74
C THR A 140 -23.60 -8.67 -3.68
N VAL A 141 -22.57 -8.61 -4.54
CA VAL A 141 -22.19 -9.73 -5.41
C VAL A 141 -21.05 -10.48 -4.74
N HIS A 142 -21.26 -11.77 -4.49
CA HIS A 142 -20.26 -12.70 -3.99
C HIS A 142 -19.78 -13.59 -5.14
N LEU A 143 -18.49 -13.55 -5.46
CA LEU A 143 -17.83 -14.50 -6.35
C LEU A 143 -16.90 -15.38 -5.51
N ILE A 144 -17.14 -16.69 -5.54
CA ILE A 144 -16.31 -17.68 -4.85
C ILE A 144 -15.80 -18.69 -5.88
N MET A 145 -14.50 -18.96 -5.85
CA MET A 145 -13.88 -19.99 -6.69
C MET A 145 -12.91 -20.84 -5.86
N THR A 146 -13.01 -22.15 -5.97
CA THR A 146 -12.17 -23.09 -5.23
C THR A 146 -11.60 -24.19 -6.12
N GLN A 147 -10.39 -24.63 -5.78
CA GLN A 147 -9.76 -25.83 -6.30
C GLN A 147 -9.21 -26.62 -5.13
N GLN A 148 -9.62 -27.88 -5.05
CA GLN A 148 -9.22 -28.86 -4.04
C GLN A 148 -8.91 -30.20 -4.72
N ASP A 149 -8.42 -31.17 -3.95
CA ASP A 149 -8.11 -32.52 -4.44
C ASP A 149 -9.29 -33.22 -5.12
N ASP A 150 -10.54 -32.92 -4.71
CA ASP A 150 -11.75 -33.52 -5.26
C ASP A 150 -12.32 -32.80 -6.49
N GLY A 151 -11.74 -31.67 -6.90
CA GLY A 151 -12.10 -30.93 -8.12
C GLY A 151 -12.10 -29.41 -7.98
N MET A 152 -12.90 -28.74 -8.81
CA MET A 152 -13.07 -27.28 -8.77
C MET A 152 -14.54 -26.91 -8.61
N ALA A 153 -14.82 -25.78 -7.96
CA ALA A 153 -16.16 -25.22 -7.87
C ALA A 153 -16.14 -23.70 -8.01
N VAL A 154 -17.20 -23.17 -8.60
CA VAL A 154 -17.44 -21.73 -8.72
C VAL A 154 -18.86 -21.40 -8.33
N GLU A 155 -19.03 -20.24 -7.70
CA GLU A 155 -20.31 -19.70 -7.27
C GLU A 155 -20.32 -18.18 -7.47
N VAL A 156 -21.39 -17.66 -8.05
CA VAL A 156 -21.75 -16.24 -8.07
C VAL A 156 -23.11 -16.11 -7.43
N LYS A 157 -23.23 -15.31 -6.38
CA LYS A 157 -24.50 -15.01 -5.71
C LYS A 157 -24.69 -13.53 -5.57
N THR A 158 -25.93 -13.07 -5.74
CA THR A 158 -26.30 -11.67 -5.45
C THR A 158 -27.23 -11.64 -4.25
N GLU A 159 -26.79 -11.01 -3.17
CA GLU A 159 -27.62 -10.70 -2.01
C GLU A 159 -28.24 -9.30 -2.16
N GLY A 160 -29.46 -9.13 -1.66
CA GLY A 160 -30.23 -7.88 -1.78
C GLY A 160 -31.11 -7.86 -3.03
N ASP A 161 -31.30 -6.66 -3.59
CA ASP A 161 -32.06 -6.49 -4.84
C ASP A 161 -31.22 -6.92 -6.05
N SER A 162 -31.87 -7.22 -7.17
CA SER A 162 -31.14 -7.50 -8.41
C SER A 162 -30.37 -6.26 -8.86
N LEU A 163 -29.15 -6.46 -9.36
CA LEU A 163 -28.33 -5.38 -9.90
C LEU A 163 -29.10 -4.59 -10.96
N ASN A 164 -28.99 -3.27 -10.95
CA ASN A 164 -29.44 -2.46 -12.08
C ASN A 164 -28.42 -2.50 -13.24
N ASP A 165 -28.74 -1.86 -14.36
CA ASP A 165 -27.91 -1.91 -15.57
C ASP A 165 -26.52 -1.29 -15.35
N ASP A 166 -26.45 -0.16 -14.66
CA ASP A 166 -25.19 0.54 -14.36
C ASP A 166 -24.32 -0.28 -13.38
N GLU A 167 -24.94 -0.90 -12.38
CA GLU A 167 -24.28 -1.79 -11.42
C GLU A 167 -23.75 -3.06 -12.08
N ALA A 168 -24.55 -3.71 -12.92
CA ALA A 168 -24.12 -4.90 -13.67
C ALA A 168 -22.95 -4.57 -14.60
N ASP A 169 -22.98 -3.41 -15.26
CA ASP A 169 -21.87 -2.91 -16.09
C ASP A 169 -20.62 -2.60 -15.26
N ALA A 170 -20.76 -2.00 -14.07
CA ALA A 170 -19.65 -1.72 -13.19
C ALA A 170 -19.00 -3.00 -12.63
N VAL A 171 -19.81 -3.98 -12.22
CA VAL A 171 -19.35 -5.30 -11.76
C VAL A 171 -18.62 -6.04 -12.88
N ALA A 172 -19.14 -6.02 -14.11
CA ALA A 172 -18.48 -6.66 -15.25
C ALA A 172 -17.11 -6.05 -15.57
N LYS A 173 -16.95 -4.72 -15.46
CA LYS A 173 -15.66 -4.05 -15.65
C LYS A 173 -14.60 -4.50 -14.64
N LEU A 174 -14.99 -4.92 -13.44
CA LEU A 174 -14.07 -5.49 -12.46
C LEU A 174 -13.52 -6.86 -12.87
N GLY A 175 -14.16 -7.56 -13.83
CA GLY A 175 -13.68 -8.84 -14.36
C GLY A 175 -12.28 -8.78 -14.95
N GLU A 176 -12.00 -7.78 -15.79
CA GLU A 176 -10.66 -7.60 -16.37
C GLU A 176 -9.62 -7.26 -15.29
N SER A 177 -10.00 -6.40 -14.34
CA SER A 177 -9.17 -6.05 -13.18
C SER A 177 -8.84 -7.28 -12.33
N LEU A 178 -9.83 -8.12 -12.01
CA LEU A 178 -9.65 -9.36 -11.28
C LEU A 178 -8.71 -10.31 -12.03
N GLN A 179 -8.94 -10.51 -13.33
CA GLN A 179 -8.09 -11.36 -14.16
C GLN A 179 -6.64 -10.90 -14.12
N LYS A 180 -6.41 -9.59 -14.26
CA LYS A 180 -5.07 -9.00 -14.23
C LYS A 180 -4.39 -9.23 -12.88
N THR A 181 -5.09 -8.97 -11.77
CA THR A 181 -4.60 -9.22 -10.42
C THR A 181 -4.19 -10.68 -10.24
N LEU A 182 -5.09 -11.62 -10.52
CA LEU A 182 -4.84 -13.06 -10.35
C LEU A 182 -3.71 -13.57 -11.25
N SER A 183 -3.64 -13.07 -12.50
CA SER A 183 -2.56 -13.41 -13.43
C SER A 183 -1.20 -12.93 -12.92
N GLY A 184 -1.15 -11.73 -12.33
CA GLY A 184 0.05 -11.16 -11.72
C GLY A 184 0.56 -11.99 -10.54
N LEU A 185 -0.34 -12.45 -9.65
CA LEU A 185 0.00 -13.30 -8.51
C LEU A 185 0.65 -14.63 -8.91
N GLY A 186 0.31 -15.17 -10.08
CA GLY A 186 0.89 -16.41 -10.60
C GLY A 186 2.22 -16.26 -11.36
N ARG A 187 2.79 -15.04 -11.44
CA ARG A 187 4.12 -14.81 -12.04
C ARG A 187 5.23 -15.19 -11.06
N ASN A 188 6.45 -15.36 -11.58
CA ASN A 188 7.64 -15.61 -10.77
C ASN A 188 8.75 -14.61 -11.15
N PRO A 189 9.05 -13.62 -10.29
CA PRO A 189 8.40 -13.32 -9.01
C PRO A 189 6.94 -12.82 -9.18
N PRO A 190 6.09 -12.90 -8.15
CA PRO A 190 4.72 -12.41 -8.20
C PRO A 190 4.63 -10.91 -8.46
N GLU A 191 3.68 -10.49 -9.29
CA GLU A 191 3.34 -9.10 -9.54
C GLU A 191 2.02 -8.74 -8.84
N VAL A 192 2.10 -8.00 -7.74
CA VAL A 192 0.92 -7.54 -6.99
C VAL A 192 0.35 -6.28 -7.67
N ASP A 193 -0.52 -6.49 -8.66
CA ASP A 193 -1.22 -5.41 -9.37
C ASP A 193 -2.71 -5.40 -9.02
N VAL A 194 -3.09 -4.52 -8.10
CA VAL A 194 -4.50 -4.28 -7.70
C VAL A 194 -5.05 -2.97 -8.26
N LYS A 195 -4.35 -2.32 -9.20
CA LYS A 195 -4.70 -0.98 -9.68
C LYS A 195 -6.11 -0.94 -10.27
N GLY A 196 -6.49 -1.95 -11.06
CA GLY A 196 -7.82 -1.99 -11.66
C GLY A 196 -8.95 -2.16 -10.64
N LEU A 197 -8.65 -2.73 -9.47
CA LEU A 197 -9.62 -2.95 -8.39
C LEU A 197 -9.82 -1.71 -7.50
N THR A 198 -8.94 -0.70 -7.60
CA THR A 198 -9.11 0.58 -6.89
C THR A 198 -9.77 1.66 -7.73
N GLN A 199 -10.00 1.41 -9.03
CA GLN A 199 -10.48 2.39 -10.01
C GLN A 199 -11.95 2.22 -10.39
N PHE A 200 -12.76 1.62 -9.52
CA PHE A 200 -14.19 1.51 -9.76
C PHE A 200 -14.91 2.85 -9.62
N ASP A 201 -16.09 2.96 -10.23
CA ASP A 201 -16.95 4.14 -10.09
C ASP A 201 -17.62 4.12 -8.72
N SER A 202 -17.15 4.99 -7.82
CA SER A 202 -17.65 5.09 -6.44
C SER A 202 -19.07 5.64 -6.33
N SER A 203 -19.64 6.18 -7.42
CA SER A 203 -21.07 6.52 -7.47
C SER A 203 -21.99 5.32 -7.73
N VAL A 204 -21.43 4.20 -8.18
CA VAL A 204 -22.15 2.96 -8.49
C VAL A 204 -21.79 1.85 -7.52
N LEU A 205 -20.50 1.69 -7.22
CA LEU A 205 -19.99 0.69 -6.29
C LEU A 205 -19.53 1.34 -5.00
N LYS A 206 -19.84 0.71 -3.87
CA LYS A 206 -19.51 1.15 -2.53
C LYS A 206 -18.18 0.59 -2.04
N SER A 207 -17.93 -0.71 -2.25
CA SER A 207 -16.66 -1.35 -1.90
C SER A 207 -16.35 -2.57 -2.75
N VAL A 208 -15.07 -2.93 -2.79
CA VAL A 208 -14.54 -4.14 -3.42
C VAL A 208 -13.57 -4.80 -2.45
N ASP A 209 -13.82 -6.07 -2.12
CA ASP A 209 -13.03 -6.89 -1.21
C ASP A 209 -12.54 -8.14 -1.95
N LEU A 210 -11.23 -8.32 -2.08
CA LEU A 210 -10.62 -9.50 -2.73
C LEU A 210 -9.77 -10.27 -1.72
N LYS A 211 -10.03 -11.56 -1.61
CA LYS A 211 -9.22 -12.50 -0.82
C LYS A 211 -8.78 -13.66 -1.70
N THR A 212 -7.51 -14.00 -1.62
CA THR A 212 -6.96 -15.19 -2.28
C THR A 212 -6.09 -15.95 -1.30
N ASP A 213 -6.13 -17.27 -1.38
CA ASP A 213 -5.21 -18.12 -0.66
C ASP A 213 -4.84 -19.32 -1.55
N MET A 214 -3.57 -19.67 -1.52
CA MET A 214 -3.01 -20.87 -2.14
C MET A 214 -2.27 -21.62 -1.06
N ARG A 215 -2.58 -22.90 -0.87
CA ARG A 215 -2.04 -23.69 0.24
C ARG A 215 -1.68 -25.12 -0.16
N THR A 216 -0.85 -25.76 0.65
CA THR A 216 -0.62 -27.21 0.62
C THR A 216 -0.96 -27.76 2.00
N GLY A 217 -2.08 -28.48 2.10
CA GLY A 217 -2.67 -28.82 3.40
C GLY A 217 -2.94 -27.56 4.22
N ASP A 218 -2.51 -27.53 5.49
CA ASP A 218 -2.71 -26.38 6.37
C ASP A 218 -1.72 -25.22 6.14
N THR A 219 -0.74 -25.36 5.24
CA THR A 219 0.30 -24.36 5.01
C THR A 219 -0.07 -23.43 3.86
N SER A 220 -0.33 -22.15 4.15
CA SER A 220 -0.49 -21.12 3.10
C SER A 220 0.85 -20.84 2.43
N LEU A 221 0.88 -20.91 1.10
CA LEU A 221 2.02 -20.65 0.23
C LEU A 221 2.01 -19.23 -0.32
N GLN A 222 0.82 -18.68 -0.54
CA GLN A 222 0.59 -17.31 -1.02
C GLN A 222 -0.79 -16.86 -0.57
N SER A 223 -0.90 -15.65 -0.02
CA SER A 223 -2.17 -15.04 0.36
C SER A 223 -2.23 -13.57 -0.04
N LEU A 224 -3.44 -13.12 -0.38
CA LEU A 224 -3.78 -11.72 -0.63
C LEU A 224 -5.08 -11.41 0.09
N ASN A 225 -5.13 -10.29 0.78
CA ASN A 225 -6.35 -9.70 1.32
C ASN A 225 -6.36 -8.22 0.98
N PHE A 226 -7.34 -7.79 0.20
CA PHE A 226 -7.44 -6.46 -0.36
C PHE A 226 -8.83 -5.89 -0.11
N HIS A 227 -8.89 -4.59 0.16
CA HIS A 227 -10.12 -3.83 0.28
C HIS A 227 -9.94 -2.45 -0.35
N ALA A 228 -10.99 -1.98 -1.01
CA ALA A 228 -11.10 -0.59 -1.43
C ALA A 228 -12.54 -0.09 -1.28
N ASP A 229 -12.69 1.02 -0.57
CA ASP A 229 -13.92 1.82 -0.53
C ASP A 229 -13.58 3.32 -0.63
N MET A 230 -14.58 4.18 -0.37
CA MET A 230 -14.42 5.64 -0.44
C MET A 230 -13.68 6.26 0.77
N LYS A 231 -13.40 5.49 1.82
CA LYS A 231 -12.80 5.94 3.08
C LYS A 231 -11.42 5.37 3.29
N GLU A 232 -11.19 4.12 2.91
CA GLU A 232 -9.92 3.46 3.08
C GLU A 232 -9.64 2.46 1.96
N ARG A 233 -8.35 2.27 1.69
CA ARG A 233 -7.86 1.20 0.82
C ARG A 233 -6.74 0.50 1.56
N TRP A 234 -6.76 -0.82 1.59
CA TRP A 234 -5.70 -1.58 2.23
C TRP A 234 -5.46 -2.91 1.55
N ILE A 235 -4.29 -3.46 1.82
CA ILE A 235 -3.82 -4.72 1.27
C ILE A 235 -2.85 -5.38 2.24
N ALA A 236 -2.94 -6.70 2.33
CA ALA A 236 -1.94 -7.56 2.91
C ALA A 236 -1.65 -8.69 1.92
N TYR A 237 -0.39 -8.82 1.54
CA TYR A 237 0.14 -9.88 0.69
C TYR A 237 1.25 -10.61 1.44
N GLU A 238 1.31 -11.93 1.28
CA GLU A 238 2.36 -12.76 1.84
C GLU A 238 2.61 -13.98 0.96
N ASP A 239 3.88 -14.30 0.72
CA ASP A 239 4.34 -15.56 0.16
C ASP A 239 5.62 -16.04 0.86
N LYS A 240 6.26 -17.09 0.33
CA LYS A 240 7.51 -17.62 0.87
C LYS A 240 8.69 -16.64 0.87
N ASP A 241 8.68 -15.61 0.02
CA ASP A 241 9.78 -14.69 -0.23
C ASP A 241 9.62 -13.35 0.48
N PHE A 242 8.39 -12.86 0.68
CA PHE A 242 8.12 -11.61 1.39
C PHE A 242 6.68 -11.44 1.88
N SER A 243 6.51 -10.49 2.80
CA SER A 243 5.22 -9.93 3.18
C SER A 243 5.17 -8.43 2.88
N LEU A 244 4.01 -7.96 2.40
CA LEU A 244 3.72 -6.57 2.09
C LEU A 244 2.37 -6.19 2.69
N LYS A 245 2.34 -5.14 3.52
CA LYS A 245 1.10 -4.59 4.08
C LYS A 245 1.05 -3.11 3.81
N MET A 246 -0.12 -2.60 3.46
CA MET A 246 -0.32 -1.18 3.23
C MET A 246 -1.77 -0.77 3.50
N SER A 247 -1.95 0.44 4.03
CA SER A 247 -3.23 1.13 4.09
C SER A 247 -3.09 2.57 3.62
N SER A 248 -4.17 3.12 3.07
CA SER A 248 -4.33 4.51 2.66
C SER A 248 -5.69 5.00 3.15
N ASP A 249 -5.72 6.15 3.81
CA ASP A 249 -6.92 6.80 4.36
C ASP A 249 -7.40 7.90 3.40
N LEU A 250 -8.55 7.65 2.79
CA LEU A 250 -9.24 8.54 1.84
C LEU A 250 -10.29 9.43 2.53
N SER A 251 -10.51 9.27 3.84
CA SER A 251 -11.54 10.02 4.58
C SER A 251 -11.27 11.53 4.61
N GLN A 252 -10.02 11.95 4.42
CA GLN A 252 -9.57 13.35 4.40
C GLN A 252 -9.41 13.89 2.96
N SER A 253 -10.35 13.60 2.07
CA SER A 253 -10.27 13.93 0.64
C SER A 253 -10.07 15.43 0.32
N GLY A 254 -10.43 16.32 1.25
CA GLY A 254 -10.19 17.76 1.15
C GLY A 254 -8.71 18.18 1.29
N LEU A 255 -7.85 17.26 1.77
CA LEU A 255 -6.40 17.46 1.90
C LEU A 255 -5.61 16.77 0.76
N SER A 256 -6.27 15.93 -0.04
CA SER A 256 -5.67 15.29 -1.21
C SER A 256 -5.41 16.33 -2.30
N GLY A 257 -4.16 16.37 -2.77
CA GLY A 257 -3.71 17.28 -3.84
C GLY A 257 -4.40 16.99 -5.16
N ASP A 258 -4.19 17.88 -6.13
CA ASP A 258 -4.60 17.60 -7.50
C ASP A 258 -3.80 16.42 -8.10
N TYR A 259 -4.28 15.89 -9.22
CA TYR A 259 -3.66 14.73 -9.87
C TYR A 259 -2.17 14.94 -10.19
N ALA A 260 -1.77 16.14 -10.61
CA ALA A 260 -0.37 16.43 -10.96
C ALA A 260 0.53 16.44 -9.72
N GLN A 261 0.03 17.01 -8.62
CA GLN A 261 0.69 16.98 -7.32
C GLN A 261 0.84 15.55 -6.80
N GLN A 262 -0.23 14.75 -6.84
CA GLN A 262 -0.19 13.34 -6.45
C GLN A 262 0.85 12.57 -7.27
N GLN A 263 0.85 12.71 -8.59
CA GLN A 263 1.82 12.02 -9.45
C GLN A 263 3.28 12.41 -9.11
N SER A 264 3.52 13.70 -8.83
CA SER A 264 4.84 14.16 -8.39
C SER A 264 5.26 13.53 -7.06
N ALA A 265 4.34 13.45 -6.09
CA ALA A 265 4.61 12.83 -4.81
C ALA A 265 4.82 11.31 -4.92
N LEU A 266 4.01 10.61 -5.72
CA LEU A 266 4.21 9.19 -6.02
C LEU A 266 5.61 8.93 -6.62
N ASN A 267 6.05 9.76 -7.57
CA ASN A 267 7.40 9.65 -8.15
C ASN A 267 8.52 9.91 -7.12
N ALA A 268 8.29 10.83 -6.18
CA ALA A 268 9.23 11.11 -5.09
C ALA A 268 9.34 9.92 -4.13
N TYR A 269 8.21 9.27 -3.81
CA TYR A 269 8.20 8.05 -2.99
C TYR A 269 8.85 6.86 -3.71
N ASP A 270 8.59 6.65 -5.01
CA ASP A 270 9.30 5.65 -5.81
C ASP A 270 10.82 5.81 -5.69
N SER A 271 11.31 7.06 -5.77
CA SER A 271 12.73 7.36 -5.62
C SER A 271 13.26 7.09 -4.20
N LYS A 272 12.43 7.26 -3.17
CA LYS A 272 12.79 6.92 -1.77
C LYS A 272 12.87 5.41 -1.58
N PHE A 273 11.89 4.69 -2.09
CA PHE A 273 11.84 3.23 -2.08
C PHE A 273 13.07 2.63 -2.79
N ASP A 274 13.42 3.14 -3.97
CA ASP A 274 14.61 2.70 -4.69
C ASP A 274 15.90 2.98 -3.92
N LYS A 275 16.02 4.12 -3.24
CA LYS A 275 17.18 4.45 -2.39
C LYS A 275 17.30 3.51 -1.19
N ALA A 276 16.21 3.28 -0.47
CA ALA A 276 16.19 2.36 0.66
C ALA A 276 16.58 0.95 0.22
N ARG A 277 16.00 0.48 -0.90
CA ARG A 277 16.36 -0.81 -1.51
C ARG A 277 17.84 -0.89 -1.85
N ILE A 278 18.41 0.13 -2.49
CA ILE A 278 19.84 0.12 -2.86
C ILE A 278 20.71 0.11 -1.60
N ALA A 279 20.41 0.97 -0.62
CA ALA A 279 21.20 1.08 0.61
C ALA A 279 21.16 -0.21 1.46
N GLY A 280 19.99 -0.84 1.56
CA GLY A 280 19.80 -2.07 2.34
C GLY A 280 19.91 -3.37 1.54
N HIS A 281 20.37 -3.32 0.28
CA HIS A 281 20.47 -4.51 -0.58
C HIS A 281 19.15 -5.30 -0.74
N GLY A 282 18.00 -4.62 -0.72
CA GLY A 282 16.69 -5.23 -0.91
C GLY A 282 16.46 -5.76 -2.34
N ASP A 283 15.55 -6.72 -2.46
CA ASP A 283 15.16 -7.34 -3.74
C ASP A 283 14.42 -6.33 -4.63
N ARG A 284 14.77 -6.31 -5.91
CA ARG A 284 14.20 -5.37 -6.88
C ARG A 284 12.74 -5.67 -7.18
N ALA A 285 12.37 -6.92 -7.39
CA ALA A 285 11.00 -7.27 -7.78
C ALA A 285 10.03 -7.03 -6.63
N GLN A 286 10.43 -7.35 -5.39
CA GLN A 286 9.62 -7.07 -4.21
C GLN A 286 9.43 -5.56 -3.98
N MET A 287 10.44 -4.74 -4.27
CA MET A 287 10.30 -3.30 -4.22
C MET A 287 9.38 -2.74 -5.33
N GLU A 288 9.41 -3.34 -6.53
CA GLU A 288 8.44 -3.00 -7.59
C GLU A 288 7.00 -3.40 -7.22
N ALA A 289 6.80 -4.52 -6.51
CA ALA A 289 5.50 -4.87 -5.95
C ALA A 289 5.02 -3.82 -4.93
N LEU A 290 5.89 -3.36 -4.02
CA LEU A 290 5.58 -2.26 -3.12
C LEU A 290 5.20 -0.97 -3.87
N LYS A 291 5.95 -0.60 -4.93
CA LYS A 291 5.66 0.59 -5.75
C LYS A 291 4.33 0.49 -6.49
N SER A 292 4.05 -0.68 -7.07
CA SER A 292 2.78 -0.99 -7.74
C SER A 292 1.60 -0.78 -6.79
N VAL A 293 1.67 -1.41 -5.60
CA VAL A 293 0.66 -1.31 -4.56
C VAL A 293 0.54 0.13 -4.04
N PHE A 294 1.65 0.80 -3.74
CA PHE A 294 1.65 2.18 -3.25
C PHE A 294 0.90 3.11 -4.19
N ARG A 295 1.14 2.98 -5.50
CA ARG A 295 0.45 3.75 -6.53
C ARG A 295 -1.01 3.37 -6.63
N ALA A 296 -1.34 2.07 -6.62
CA ALA A 296 -2.73 1.61 -6.70
C ALA A 296 -3.60 2.17 -5.57
N LEU A 297 -3.07 2.22 -4.35
CA LEU A 297 -3.81 2.67 -3.16
C LEU A 297 -3.89 4.20 -3.06
N ASN A 298 -2.85 4.93 -3.47
CA ASN A 298 -2.75 6.39 -3.28
C ASN A 298 -3.07 7.23 -4.53
N THR A 299 -3.49 6.62 -5.64
CA THR A 299 -3.97 7.39 -6.82
C THR A 299 -5.47 7.63 -6.70
N THR A 300 -5.91 8.89 -6.78
CA THR A 300 -7.34 9.21 -6.94
C THR A 300 -7.73 9.18 -8.43
N THR A 301 -8.95 8.76 -8.73
CA THR A 301 -9.51 8.82 -10.09
C THR A 301 -10.15 10.18 -10.35
N ALA A 302 -10.37 10.52 -11.63
CA ALA A 302 -11.10 11.75 -11.99
C ALA A 302 -12.55 11.78 -11.46
N ASN A 303 -13.16 10.61 -11.20
CA ASN A 303 -14.48 10.53 -10.59
C ASN A 303 -14.41 10.84 -9.08
N ASP A 304 -13.34 10.46 -8.40
CA ASP A 304 -13.09 10.83 -6.99
C ASP A 304 -12.90 12.36 -6.85
N GLU A 305 -12.36 13.03 -7.87
CA GLU A 305 -12.22 14.50 -7.91
C GLU A 305 -13.59 15.22 -7.96
N SER A 306 -14.61 14.61 -8.55
CA SER A 306 -15.96 15.21 -8.68
C SER A 306 -16.77 15.18 -7.38
N LEU A 307 -16.38 14.31 -6.43
CA LEU A 307 -16.98 14.17 -5.10
C LEU A 307 -16.30 15.06 -4.05
N LYS A 308 -15.28 15.85 -4.43
CA LYS A 308 -14.67 16.87 -3.57
C LYS A 308 -15.71 17.97 -3.33
N VAL A 309 -16.58 17.77 -2.34
CA VAL A 309 -17.46 18.81 -1.80
C VAL A 309 -16.55 19.94 -1.36
N GLY A 310 -16.69 21.09 -2.03
CA GLY A 310 -15.85 22.25 -1.81
C GLY A 310 -15.87 22.67 -0.35
N VAL A 311 -14.81 22.33 0.37
CA VAL A 311 -14.39 23.12 1.53
C VAL A 311 -13.90 24.43 0.93
N ALA A 312 -14.80 25.41 0.87
CA ALA A 312 -14.40 26.79 0.75
C ALA A 312 -13.46 27.07 1.94
N ASP A 313 -12.20 27.41 1.63
CA ASP A 313 -11.18 28.02 2.51
C ASP A 313 -9.89 27.23 2.83
N ILE A 314 -9.38 26.40 1.93
CA ILE A 314 -7.92 26.23 1.81
C ILE A 314 -7.49 26.41 0.36
N ARG A 315 -7.51 27.66 -0.12
CA ARG A 315 -6.78 28.03 -1.32
C ARG A 315 -5.33 28.26 -0.95
N VAL A 316 -4.49 27.25 -1.18
CA VAL A 316 -3.05 27.47 -1.33
C VAL A 316 -2.90 28.37 -2.56
N GLY A 317 -2.75 29.69 -2.34
CA GLY A 317 -2.89 30.71 -3.39
C GLY A 317 -1.92 30.55 -4.57
N ASP A 318 -2.19 31.26 -5.66
CA ASP A 318 -1.62 31.07 -7.02
C ASP A 318 -0.07 31.12 -7.16
N ASN A 319 0.68 31.40 -6.08
CA ASN A 319 2.15 31.35 -6.05
C ASN A 319 2.71 30.31 -5.06
N GLY A 320 1.88 29.44 -4.48
CA GLY A 320 2.23 28.38 -3.54
C GLY A 320 1.93 27.01 -4.13
N LYS A 321 2.70 26.57 -5.14
CA LYS A 321 2.64 25.17 -5.59
C LYS A 321 2.84 24.27 -4.38
N SER A 322 1.81 23.48 -4.09
CA SER A 322 1.49 22.81 -2.85
C SER A 322 2.69 22.24 -2.09
N GLN A 323 2.84 22.65 -0.83
CA GLN A 323 3.98 22.28 0.02
C GLN A 323 3.79 20.96 0.77
N LEU A 324 2.59 20.37 0.66
CA LEU A 324 2.29 19.03 1.14
C LEU A 324 2.47 18.02 0.01
N SER A 325 2.56 16.74 0.32
CA SER A 325 2.65 15.68 -0.70
C SER A 325 1.40 15.60 -1.57
N GLY A 326 0.23 15.98 -1.01
CA GLY A 326 -1.05 15.81 -1.69
C GLY A 326 -1.50 14.35 -1.80
N LEU A 327 -0.75 13.42 -1.21
CA LEU A 327 -1.18 12.04 -1.04
C LEU A 327 -2.04 11.93 0.21
N ASN A 328 -2.91 10.94 0.19
CA ASN A 328 -3.62 10.45 1.36
C ASN A 328 -2.64 10.06 2.47
N ASP A 329 -3.12 10.05 3.70
CA ASP A 329 -2.37 9.46 4.81
C ASP A 329 -2.25 7.95 4.60
N PHE A 330 -1.11 7.38 4.92
CA PHE A 330 -0.84 5.97 4.64
C PHE A 330 0.11 5.35 5.65
N SER A 331 0.12 4.02 5.69
CA SER A 331 1.11 3.22 6.39
C SER A 331 1.47 2.02 5.53
N LEU A 332 2.75 1.65 5.48
CA LEU A 332 3.22 0.49 4.73
C LEU A 332 4.37 -0.23 5.44
N SER A 333 4.49 -1.52 5.16
CA SER A 333 5.61 -2.37 5.55
C SER A 333 5.89 -3.42 4.48
N LEU A 334 7.15 -3.57 4.09
CA LEU A 334 7.69 -4.67 3.28
C LEU A 334 8.74 -5.41 4.11
N THR A 335 8.61 -6.72 4.23
CA THR A 335 9.58 -7.57 4.96
C THR A 335 9.93 -8.77 4.11
N GLN A 336 11.22 -8.95 3.82
CA GLN A 336 11.73 -10.12 3.12
C GLN A 336 11.89 -11.30 4.07
N THR A 337 11.71 -12.51 3.56
CA THR A 337 12.07 -13.73 4.30
C THR A 337 13.57 -13.77 4.52
N GLU A 338 13.98 -13.94 5.79
CA GLU A 338 15.39 -14.01 6.17
C GLU A 338 16.07 -15.24 5.56
N LYS A 339 17.33 -15.10 5.13
CA LYS A 339 18.12 -16.20 4.58
C LYS A 339 19.37 -16.42 5.43
N SER A 340 19.55 -17.62 5.94
CA SER A 340 20.80 -18.05 6.57
C SER A 340 21.68 -18.71 5.50
N ILE A 341 22.51 -17.92 4.84
CA ILE A 341 23.37 -18.40 3.73
C ILE A 341 24.75 -18.88 4.20
N ASN A 342 25.09 -18.66 5.47
CA ASN A 342 26.38 -19.02 6.05
C ASN A 342 26.21 -20.14 7.10
N PRO A 343 26.50 -21.41 6.76
CA PRO A 343 26.37 -22.51 7.70
C PRO A 343 27.33 -22.46 8.91
N LEU A 344 28.39 -21.63 8.88
CA LEU A 344 29.29 -21.48 10.02
C LEU A 344 28.81 -20.41 11.01
N HIS A 345 28.00 -19.47 10.53
CA HIS A 345 27.45 -18.33 11.28
C HIS A 345 25.94 -18.25 11.03
N GLU A 346 25.18 -19.24 11.54
CA GLU A 346 23.73 -19.33 11.29
C GLU A 346 22.96 -18.12 11.88
N GLU A 347 23.55 -17.44 12.87
CA GLU A 347 23.06 -16.18 13.45
C GLU A 347 23.13 -14.98 12.49
N GLU A 348 23.97 -15.05 11.46
CA GLU A 348 24.10 -14.03 10.43
C GLU A 348 23.07 -14.31 9.32
N LYS A 349 22.01 -13.52 9.33
CA LYS A 349 20.88 -13.67 8.40
C LYS A 349 20.81 -12.50 7.45
N ASP A 350 20.77 -12.80 6.16
CA ASP A 350 20.43 -11.82 5.14
C ASP A 350 18.96 -11.46 5.27
N ARG A 351 18.67 -10.16 5.38
CA ARG A 351 17.32 -9.65 5.55
C ARG A 351 17.21 -8.22 5.03
N PHE A 352 15.99 -7.85 4.67
CA PHE A 352 15.63 -6.47 4.39
C PHE A 352 14.20 -6.24 4.85
N SER A 353 13.97 -5.11 5.50
CA SER A 353 12.64 -4.63 5.85
C SER A 353 12.59 -3.12 5.68
N TYR A 354 11.45 -2.64 5.20
CA TYR A 354 11.19 -1.24 4.97
C TYR A 354 9.79 -0.88 5.43
N GLN A 355 9.68 0.17 6.23
CA GLN A 355 8.42 0.70 6.72
C GLN A 355 8.35 2.18 6.35
N ALA A 356 7.16 2.67 6.01
CA ALA A 356 6.93 4.09 5.82
C ALA A 356 5.50 4.47 6.19
N SER A 357 5.33 5.71 6.63
CA SER A 357 4.00 6.25 6.89
C SER A 357 3.95 7.74 6.60
N GLN A 358 2.74 8.24 6.40
CA GLN A 358 2.43 9.66 6.34
C GLN A 358 1.15 9.92 7.13
N THR A 359 1.18 10.94 7.98
CA THR A 359 0.01 11.42 8.73
C THR A 359 -0.14 12.91 8.58
N THR A 360 -1.38 13.39 8.60
CA THR A 360 -1.75 14.79 8.47
C THR A 360 -2.64 15.19 9.63
N GLU A 361 -2.26 16.27 10.32
CA GLU A 361 -2.94 16.80 11.50
C GLU A 361 -3.40 18.24 11.21
N GLU A 362 -4.69 18.53 11.41
CA GLU A 362 -5.23 19.88 11.37
C GLU A 362 -5.57 20.34 12.81
N ALA A 363 -5.16 21.56 13.15
CA ALA A 363 -5.52 22.23 14.38
C ALA A 363 -6.11 23.61 14.08
N VAL A 364 -7.19 23.96 14.78
CA VAL A 364 -7.83 25.28 14.69
C VAL A 364 -7.79 25.95 16.06
N ALA A 365 -7.22 27.15 16.12
CA ALA A 365 -7.17 27.94 17.34
C ALA A 365 -8.47 28.70 17.57
N SER A 366 -8.67 29.19 18.81
CA SER A 366 -9.88 29.93 19.20
C SER A 366 -10.07 31.25 18.47
N ASP A 367 -9.00 31.84 17.93
CA ASP A 367 -9.04 33.05 17.10
C ASP A 367 -9.37 32.75 15.63
N GLY A 368 -9.52 31.47 15.26
CA GLY A 368 -9.77 31.02 13.90
C GLY A 368 -8.51 30.76 13.07
N SER A 369 -7.31 30.97 13.60
CA SER A 369 -6.07 30.54 12.93
C SER A 369 -6.00 29.02 12.81
N LYS A 370 -5.35 28.54 11.75
CA LYS A 370 -5.26 27.10 11.44
C LYS A 370 -3.82 26.67 11.28
N THR A 371 -3.50 25.46 11.73
CA THR A 371 -2.22 24.80 11.48
C THR A 371 -2.47 23.45 10.84
N LEU A 372 -1.74 23.17 9.77
CA LEU A 372 -1.74 21.88 9.09
C LEU A 372 -0.33 21.30 9.15
N LYS A 373 -0.17 20.14 9.78
CA LYS A 373 1.13 19.47 9.92
C LYS A 373 1.07 18.10 9.26
N GLN A 374 1.92 17.89 8.27
CA GLN A 374 2.10 16.57 7.65
C GLN A 374 3.44 15.99 8.10
N THR A 375 3.43 14.76 8.61
CA THR A 375 4.61 14.04 9.08
C THR A 375 4.76 12.76 8.28
N ALA A 376 5.92 12.57 7.66
CA ALA A 376 6.31 11.34 6.99
C ALA A 376 7.44 10.67 7.76
N ARG A 377 7.34 9.36 7.95
CA ARG A 377 8.36 8.53 8.60
C ARG A 377 8.76 7.39 7.69
N SER A 378 10.03 6.98 7.78
CA SER A 378 10.49 5.72 7.21
C SER A 378 11.52 5.05 8.09
N HIS A 379 11.52 3.73 8.07
CA HIS A 379 12.49 2.89 8.77
C HIS A 379 13.00 1.81 7.82
N THR A 380 14.31 1.63 7.75
CA THR A 380 14.96 0.55 7.00
C THR A 380 15.83 -0.26 7.95
N SER A 381 15.59 -1.56 8.03
CA SER A 381 16.49 -2.51 8.71
C SER A 381 16.93 -3.57 7.72
N ALA A 382 18.23 -3.73 7.56
CA ALA A 382 18.81 -4.68 6.62
C ALA A 382 20.10 -5.31 7.15
N ALA A 383 20.38 -6.52 6.69
CA ALA A 383 21.68 -7.15 6.86
C ALA A 383 21.99 -8.00 5.64
N TRP A 384 23.24 -8.02 5.20
CA TRP A 384 23.66 -8.82 4.05
C TRP A 384 25.14 -9.19 4.10
N HIS A 385 25.47 -10.32 3.49
CA HIS A 385 26.83 -10.68 3.19
C HIS A 385 27.29 -10.08 1.86
N GLN A 386 28.54 -9.66 1.81
CA GLN A 386 29.21 -9.14 0.61
C GLN A 386 30.60 -9.76 0.47
N ALA A 387 30.99 -10.15 -0.75
CA ALA A 387 32.33 -10.67 -1.00
C ALA A 387 33.42 -9.63 -0.71
N LEU A 388 34.58 -10.05 -0.21
CA LEU A 388 35.74 -9.15 -0.05
C LEU A 388 36.25 -8.61 -1.40
N ASP A 389 36.15 -9.44 -2.44
CA ASP A 389 36.46 -9.09 -3.82
C ASP A 389 35.23 -9.40 -4.69
N PRO A 390 34.61 -8.39 -5.33
CA PRO A 390 33.45 -8.58 -6.20
C PRO A 390 33.67 -9.57 -7.37
N SER A 391 34.93 -9.85 -7.74
CA SER A 391 35.29 -10.79 -8.79
C SER A 391 35.10 -12.26 -8.36
N PHE A 392 35.04 -12.51 -7.05
CA PHE A 392 34.87 -13.84 -6.48
C PHE A 392 33.54 -13.91 -5.73
N PRO A 393 32.51 -14.58 -6.30
CA PRO A 393 31.21 -14.66 -5.64
C PRO A 393 31.32 -15.38 -4.29
N LEU A 394 30.45 -15.00 -3.36
CA LEU A 394 30.34 -15.68 -2.07
C LEU A 394 29.99 -17.15 -2.29
N SER A 395 30.74 -18.04 -1.62
CA SER A 395 30.49 -19.48 -1.61
C SER A 395 30.68 -20.03 -0.19
N LEU A 396 29.95 -19.41 0.75
CA LEU A 396 30.03 -19.70 2.18
C LEU A 396 29.61 -21.15 2.47
N ASN A 397 30.43 -21.85 3.25
CA ASN A 397 30.18 -23.22 3.70
C ASN A 397 30.85 -23.46 5.07
N GLY A 398 30.76 -24.66 5.63
CA GLY A 398 31.32 -24.96 6.95
C GLY A 398 32.85 -24.89 7.07
N MET A 399 33.60 -24.68 5.98
CA MET A 399 35.06 -24.56 6.03
C MET A 399 35.49 -23.11 6.25
N LYS A 400 36.45 -22.90 7.17
CA LYS A 400 37.10 -21.60 7.40
C LYS A 400 37.61 -20.94 6.12
N SER A 401 38.11 -21.72 5.16
CA SER A 401 38.60 -21.20 3.88
C SER A 401 37.55 -20.48 3.03
N SER A 402 36.26 -20.76 3.24
CA SER A 402 35.17 -20.08 2.55
C SER A 402 34.73 -18.77 3.21
N GLN A 403 35.18 -18.50 4.43
CA GLN A 403 34.66 -17.48 5.33
C GLN A 403 35.42 -16.16 5.17
N ASN A 404 35.34 -15.60 3.96
CA ASN A 404 36.00 -14.36 3.58
C ASN A 404 34.95 -13.38 3.02
N TYR A 405 34.41 -12.52 3.87
CA TYR A 405 33.30 -11.64 3.50
C TYR A 405 33.21 -10.41 4.41
N TYR A 406 32.46 -9.42 3.94
CA TYR A 406 31.88 -8.36 4.75
C TYR A 406 30.46 -8.75 5.15
N TYR A 407 30.10 -8.48 6.40
CA TYR A 407 28.72 -8.54 6.87
C TYR A 407 28.27 -7.15 7.29
N HIS A 408 27.25 -6.65 6.61
CA HIS A 408 26.69 -5.33 6.83
C HIS A 408 25.44 -5.45 7.69
N LEU A 409 25.26 -4.49 8.61
CA LEU A 409 24.02 -4.25 9.33
C LEU A 409 23.65 -2.79 9.16
N LEU A 410 22.46 -2.51 8.64
CA LEU A 410 21.94 -1.18 8.40
C LEU A 410 20.67 -0.98 9.21
N GLU A 411 20.64 0.10 9.99
CA GLU A 411 19.45 0.63 10.65
C GLU A 411 19.33 2.10 10.27
N ASN A 412 18.24 2.50 9.64
CA ASN A 412 18.00 3.89 9.24
C ASN A 412 16.57 4.33 9.56
N ASP A 413 16.45 5.37 10.39
CA ASP A 413 15.21 6.08 10.68
C ASP A 413 15.23 7.48 10.07
N ASP A 414 14.20 7.81 9.29
CA ASP A 414 14.00 9.15 8.76
C ASP A 414 12.61 9.68 9.19
N GLU A 415 12.57 10.90 9.68
CA GLU A 415 11.33 11.66 9.92
C GLU A 415 11.43 13.00 9.19
N SER A 416 10.37 13.38 8.49
CA SER A 416 10.24 14.68 7.85
C SER A 416 8.85 15.22 8.16
N SER A 417 8.74 16.47 8.58
CA SER A 417 7.44 17.14 8.69
C SER A 417 7.43 18.51 8.02
N THR A 418 6.26 18.84 7.47
CA THR A 418 5.94 20.15 6.90
C THR A 418 4.76 20.73 7.68
N THR A 419 4.92 21.93 8.18
CA THR A 419 3.89 22.66 8.94
C THR A 419 3.49 23.92 8.19
N LEU A 420 2.20 24.06 7.89
CA LEU A 420 1.61 25.24 7.29
C LEU A 420 0.79 25.97 8.35
N ASN A 421 1.06 27.26 8.57
CA ASN A 421 0.31 28.08 9.51
C ASN A 421 -0.49 29.13 8.75
N TYR A 422 -1.78 29.22 9.05
CA TYR A 422 -2.72 30.16 8.45
C TYR A 422 -3.26 31.13 9.50
N THR A 423 -3.41 32.38 9.12
CA THR A 423 -4.10 33.39 9.94
C THR A 423 -5.60 33.09 10.05
N ALA A 424 -6.28 33.74 10.99
CA ALA A 424 -7.74 33.71 11.13
C ALA A 424 -8.52 34.13 9.87
N ARG A 425 -7.85 34.81 8.92
CA ARG A 425 -8.41 35.21 7.63
C ARG A 425 -8.11 34.22 6.50
N GLY A 426 -7.58 33.04 6.82
CA GLY A 426 -7.21 32.00 5.85
C GLY A 426 -5.92 32.28 5.06
N GLN A 427 -5.15 33.32 5.42
CA GLN A 427 -3.89 33.64 4.72
C GLN A 427 -2.73 32.82 5.27
N LEU A 428 -1.92 32.18 4.41
CA LEU A 428 -0.72 31.45 4.80
C LEU A 428 0.33 32.41 5.41
N ALA A 429 0.61 32.23 6.70
CA ALA A 429 1.51 33.05 7.50
C ALA A 429 2.95 32.55 7.45
N SER A 430 3.16 31.25 7.60
CA SER A 430 4.49 30.64 7.61
C SER A 430 4.49 29.16 7.20
N VAL A 431 5.68 28.70 6.85
CA VAL A 431 5.97 27.32 6.45
C VAL A 431 7.14 26.83 7.29
N GLY A 432 6.94 25.78 8.06
CA GLY A 432 7.99 25.07 8.78
C GLY A 432 8.36 23.77 8.07
N HIS A 433 9.64 23.44 8.05
CA HIS A 433 10.14 22.14 7.66
C HIS A 433 11.06 21.60 8.77
N HIS A 434 10.83 20.35 9.15
CA HIS A 434 11.64 19.60 10.09
C HIS A 434 12.09 18.31 9.44
N GLU A 435 13.36 17.97 9.58
CA GLU A 435 13.95 16.72 9.09
C GLU A 435 14.82 16.15 10.20
N GLN A 436 14.68 14.86 10.46
CA GLN A 436 15.51 14.10 11.38
C GLN A 436 15.92 12.80 10.70
N VAL A 437 17.22 12.50 10.77
CA VAL A 437 17.80 11.25 10.26
C VAL A 437 18.62 10.62 11.37
N ASN A 438 18.49 9.31 11.51
CA ASN A 438 19.29 8.47 12.38
C ASN A 438 19.65 7.19 11.64
N ASN A 439 20.79 7.21 10.97
CA ASN A 439 21.35 6.10 10.21
C ASN A 439 22.54 5.51 10.95
N ARG A 440 22.63 4.18 10.97
CA ARG A 440 23.74 3.43 11.54
C ARG A 440 24.04 2.22 10.67
N GLU A 441 25.18 2.26 10.01
CA GLU A 441 25.75 1.09 9.35
C GLU A 441 26.87 0.49 10.20
N THR A 442 26.84 -0.82 10.42
CA THR A 442 27.95 -1.59 11.00
C THR A 442 28.47 -2.56 9.96
N VAL A 443 29.77 -2.49 9.65
CA VAL A 443 30.44 -3.39 8.70
C VAL A 443 31.44 -4.24 9.46
N LYS A 444 31.24 -5.56 9.42
CA LYS A 444 32.15 -6.55 10.00
C LYS A 444 32.91 -7.23 8.87
N LYS A 445 34.23 -7.35 9.01
CA LYS A 445 35.07 -8.06 8.05
C LYS A 445 35.54 -9.38 8.63
N TYR A 446 35.26 -10.46 7.93
CA TYR A 446 35.73 -11.80 8.27
C TYR A 446 36.79 -12.27 7.28
N VAL A 447 37.87 -12.86 7.81
CA VAL A 447 38.90 -13.54 7.04
C VAL A 447 39.15 -14.89 7.68
N MET A 448 39.02 -15.96 6.90
CA MET A 448 39.13 -17.34 7.38
C MET A 448 38.22 -17.67 8.58
N GLY A 449 37.07 -17.01 8.68
CA GLY A 449 36.09 -17.20 9.76
C GLY A 449 36.40 -16.43 11.04
N GLU A 450 37.42 -15.57 11.03
CA GLU A 450 37.76 -14.71 12.16
C GLU A 450 37.37 -13.27 11.85
N LEU A 451 36.71 -12.60 12.81
CA LEU A 451 36.40 -11.18 12.74
C LEU A 451 37.71 -10.39 12.87
N VAL A 452 38.16 -9.81 11.76
CA VAL A 452 39.44 -9.08 11.70
C VAL A 452 39.27 -7.57 11.77
N ASP A 453 38.10 -7.05 11.44
CA ASP A 453 37.80 -5.63 11.49
C ASP A 453 36.29 -5.38 11.71
N GLN A 454 35.96 -4.28 12.39
CA GLN A 454 34.60 -3.82 12.58
C GLN A 454 34.56 -2.29 12.53
N THR A 455 33.81 -1.74 11.59
CA THR A 455 33.59 -0.31 11.43
C THR A 455 32.12 0.02 11.69
N VAL A 456 31.87 1.17 12.33
CA VAL A 456 30.52 1.71 12.55
C VAL A 456 30.46 3.11 11.95
N ASN A 457 29.53 3.32 11.02
CA ASN A 457 29.30 4.59 10.32
C ASN A 457 27.95 5.18 10.76
N PRO A 458 27.91 6.02 11.80
CA PRO A 458 26.69 6.72 12.20
C PRO A 458 26.51 8.01 11.37
N GLU A 459 25.29 8.27 10.94
CA GLU A 459 24.86 9.57 10.41
C GLU A 459 23.59 9.99 11.16
N GLN A 460 23.71 11.02 11.99
CA GLN A 460 22.59 11.54 12.77
C GLN A 460 22.53 13.06 12.64
N TYR A 461 21.38 13.59 12.23
CA TYR A 461 21.17 15.03 12.18
C TYR A 461 19.71 15.41 12.39
N THR A 462 19.51 16.65 12.81
CA THR A 462 18.20 17.31 12.87
C THR A 462 18.32 18.66 12.19
N ARG A 463 17.39 18.98 11.30
CA ARG A 463 17.32 20.26 10.59
C ARG A 463 15.94 20.88 10.77
N ASN A 464 15.92 22.17 11.04
CA ASN A 464 14.71 22.96 11.17
C ASN A 464 14.84 24.20 10.29
N ASN A 465 13.81 24.48 9.50
CA ASN A 465 13.72 25.71 8.72
C ASN A 465 12.31 26.28 8.82
N VAL A 466 12.19 27.60 8.96
CA VAL A 466 10.91 28.29 8.96
C VAL A 466 10.99 29.49 8.02
N VAL A 467 10.06 29.57 7.08
CA VAL A 467 9.91 30.70 6.15
C VAL A 467 8.64 31.46 6.53
N SER A 468 8.80 32.70 6.98
CA SER A 468 7.70 33.63 7.21
C SER A 468 7.30 34.32 5.91
N LEU A 469 6.02 34.26 5.54
CA LEU A 469 5.51 34.79 4.26
C LEU A 469 4.82 36.13 4.42
N LEU A 470 4.35 36.45 5.63
CA LEU A 470 3.85 37.77 5.97
C LEU A 470 5.00 38.63 6.49
N ARG A 471 5.29 39.74 5.80
CA ARG A 471 6.18 40.76 6.35
C ARG A 471 5.57 41.27 7.65
N THR A 472 6.33 41.21 8.73
CA THR A 472 6.06 42.02 9.91
C THR A 472 5.99 43.48 9.47
N LEU A 473 4.78 44.05 9.46
CA LEU A 473 4.62 45.50 9.49
C LEU A 473 5.07 45.90 10.89
N SER A 474 6.38 46.18 11.04
CA SER A 474 6.91 46.87 12.21
C SER A 474 6.15 48.20 12.35
N GLN A 475 5.46 48.35 13.49
CA GLN A 475 4.88 49.62 13.91
C GLN A 475 5.96 50.66 14.16
#